data_AF-A0A965TU69-F1
#
_entry.id   AF-A0A965TU69-F1
#
_cell.length_a   1.000
_cell.length_b   1.000
_cell.length_c   1.000
_cell.angle_alpha   90.00
_cell.angle_beta   90.00
_cell.angle_gamma   90.00
#
_symmetry.space_group_name_H-M   'P 1'
#
loop_
_entity.id
_entity.type
_entity.pdbx_description
1 polymer ?
#
loop_
_entity_poly.entity_id
_entity_poly.type
_entity_poly.pdbx_seq_one_letter_code
_entity_poly.pdbx_strand_id
1 'polypeptide(L)'
;MKRLSYVVLTVIIMFCSLSLLYSASLIWDPAGTNGLLHGLNIRVSDSKTNPSSYNKDYTHYNLDGFLGRFTYQGEQDVVLTFIAEYPMPSNSTQAQYFNFTKVDDSERYRRIFFVTTVKGERHNGNEGPILITDNVKIISSGDTLTIPQGAGSELLESPSSPTNLGYNLNSDQGFGPTYIYKYPYKYVWIDITVIRDTENNINNNSYNGSYTHAFSINGEGISSQVNLSGYRTSQSNGISYFLTVERTCPEFIPFSALVGYTTIQNTYPVGLLRYQSAINDATVSFYSNSNGTGTDFKFINSQGRTIDYYVVFKSQVPNITNPIKIDSTHNSFSTTNITFTSPTYGENASQKSLQGDVSIYLPSGLIPSSFIPGAYSSIIYVFVNAN
;
A
#
# COMPACT_ATOMS: atom_id res chain seq x y z
N MET A 1 -32.73 -14.52 39.53
CA MET A 1 -31.35 -14.12 39.18
C MET A 1 -30.84 -14.92 37.96
N LYS A 2 -31.44 -14.75 36.78
CA LYS A 2 -31.02 -15.45 35.53
C LYS A 2 -30.85 -14.52 34.32
N ARG A 3 -30.94 -13.19 34.51
CA ARG A 3 -30.78 -12.18 33.45
C ARG A 3 -29.43 -11.46 33.45
N LEU A 4 -28.58 -11.70 34.45
CA LEU A 4 -27.26 -11.07 34.54
C LEU A 4 -26.17 -11.86 33.77
N SER A 5 -26.41 -13.15 33.48
CA SER A 5 -25.38 -14.03 32.88
C SER A 5 -25.29 -13.93 31.35
N TYR A 6 -26.33 -13.47 30.65
CA TYR A 6 -26.28 -13.33 29.19
C TYR A 6 -25.61 -12.02 28.75
N VAL A 7 -25.80 -10.92 29.47
CA VAL A 7 -25.19 -9.62 29.11
C VAL A 7 -23.67 -9.64 29.32
N VAL A 8 -23.21 -10.33 30.38
CA VAL A 8 -21.77 -10.49 30.64
C VAL A 8 -21.10 -11.40 29.60
N LEU A 9 -21.79 -12.43 29.10
CA LEU A 9 -21.25 -13.33 28.08
C LEU A 9 -21.15 -12.66 26.69
N THR A 10 -22.10 -11.80 26.31
CA THR A 10 -22.02 -11.07 25.03
C THR A 10 -20.93 -9.97 25.04
N VAL A 11 -20.70 -9.32 26.18
CA VAL A 11 -19.64 -8.30 26.32
C VAL A 11 -18.25 -8.96 26.35
N ILE A 12 -18.10 -10.16 26.91
CA ILE A 12 -16.82 -10.90 26.91
C ILE A 12 -16.51 -11.48 25.53
N ILE A 13 -17.50 -11.97 24.77
CA ILE A 13 -17.27 -12.44 23.38
C ILE A 13 -16.91 -11.26 22.45
N MET A 14 -17.43 -10.05 22.71
CA MET A 14 -17.09 -8.85 21.93
C MET A 14 -15.72 -8.24 22.28
N PHE A 15 -15.21 -8.48 23.50
CA PHE A 15 -13.85 -8.10 23.91
C PHE A 15 -12.78 -9.14 23.55
N CYS A 16 -13.14 -10.43 23.44
CA CYS A 16 -12.22 -11.50 23.03
C CYS A 16 -12.07 -11.64 21.50
N SER A 17 -12.86 -10.92 20.70
CA SER A 17 -12.66 -10.82 19.24
C SER A 17 -11.88 -9.56 18.81
N LEU A 18 -11.32 -8.82 19.78
CA LEU A 18 -10.34 -7.76 19.52
C LEU A 18 -8.92 -8.34 19.60
N SER A 19 -8.70 -9.48 18.96
CA SER A 19 -7.37 -9.96 18.65
C SER A 19 -6.76 -9.05 17.58
N LEU A 20 -5.93 -8.12 18.05
CA LEU A 20 -4.86 -7.41 17.34
C LEU A 20 -5.16 -7.12 15.85
N LEU A 21 -5.77 -5.97 15.60
CA LEU A 21 -5.85 -5.37 14.27
C LEU A 21 -4.44 -5.11 13.74
N TYR A 22 -3.95 -5.99 12.87
CA TYR A 22 -2.89 -5.63 11.96
C TYR A 22 -3.45 -5.65 10.56
N SER A 23 -3.63 -4.42 10.05
CA SER A 23 -3.89 -4.15 8.65
C SER A 23 -2.85 -4.85 7.80
N ALA A 24 -3.26 -5.38 6.66
CA ALA A 24 -2.31 -5.62 5.59
C ALA A 24 -1.55 -4.31 5.31
N SER A 25 -0.24 -4.37 5.13
CA SER A 25 0.62 -3.22 4.87
C SER A 25 1.54 -3.48 3.69
N LEU A 26 1.89 -2.41 2.99
CA LEU A 26 2.77 -2.44 1.84
C LEU A 26 3.70 -1.23 1.87
N ILE A 27 5.01 -1.47 1.95
CA ILE A 27 6.01 -0.41 2.04
C ILE A 27 6.95 -0.52 0.85
N TRP A 28 7.27 0.60 0.21
CA TRP A 28 8.31 0.63 -0.81
C TRP A 28 9.69 0.79 -0.17
N ASP A 29 10.57 -0.16 -0.46
CA ASP A 29 11.95 -0.24 -0.04
C ASP A 29 12.87 -0.16 -1.28
N PRO A 30 13.72 0.88 -1.41
CA PRO A 30 14.63 1.01 -2.53
C PRO A 30 15.80 0.01 -2.49
N ALA A 31 15.89 -0.89 -1.50
CA ALA A 31 16.90 -1.93 -1.37
C ALA A 31 18.32 -1.38 -1.52
N GLY A 32 18.70 -0.44 -0.65
CA GLY A 32 20.03 0.19 -0.66
C GLY A 32 20.29 1.06 -1.88
N THR A 33 19.27 1.75 -2.40
CA THR A 33 19.29 2.63 -3.60
C THR A 33 19.36 1.91 -4.96
N ASN A 34 19.35 0.58 -4.98
CA ASN A 34 19.34 -0.20 -6.22
C ASN A 34 17.99 -0.10 -6.95
N GLY A 35 16.90 0.01 -6.19
CA GLY A 35 15.55 0.20 -6.71
C GLY A 35 15.23 1.67 -6.97
N LEU A 36 14.71 1.99 -8.15
CA LEU A 36 14.39 3.35 -8.56
C LEU A 36 12.97 3.45 -9.12
N LEU A 37 12.18 4.40 -8.61
CA LEU A 37 10.91 4.80 -9.23
C LEU A 37 11.10 5.90 -10.29
N HIS A 38 12.30 6.48 -10.37
CA HIS A 38 12.59 7.64 -11.19
C HIS A 38 13.79 7.40 -12.10
N GLY A 39 13.92 8.23 -13.13
CA GLY A 39 15.11 8.19 -14.00
C GLY A 39 15.24 6.86 -14.76
N LEU A 40 14.14 6.16 -15.00
CA LEU A 40 14.17 4.90 -15.74
C LEU A 40 14.51 5.18 -17.21
N ASN A 41 15.58 4.56 -17.71
CA ASN A 41 15.96 4.73 -19.10
C ASN A 41 15.01 3.93 -19.99
N ILE A 42 14.11 4.61 -20.70
CA ILE A 42 13.13 3.95 -21.57
C ILE A 42 13.61 3.79 -23.02
N ARG A 43 14.83 4.27 -23.34
CA ARG A 43 15.44 4.11 -24.67
C ARG A 43 15.89 2.68 -24.90
N VAL A 44 16.34 2.01 -23.85
CA VAL A 44 16.88 0.65 -23.93
C VAL A 44 15.76 -0.37 -23.95
N SER A 45 15.95 -1.43 -24.72
CA SER A 45 15.12 -2.64 -24.63
C SER A 45 15.84 -3.65 -23.77
N ASP A 46 15.10 -4.31 -22.89
CA ASP A 46 15.67 -5.41 -22.12
C ASP A 46 15.92 -6.60 -23.05
N SER A 47 16.94 -7.42 -22.74
CA SER A 47 17.38 -8.53 -23.61
C SER A 47 16.30 -9.59 -23.83
N LYS A 48 15.38 -9.74 -22.87
CA LYS A 48 14.22 -10.63 -22.94
C LYS A 48 12.97 -9.77 -22.97
N THR A 49 12.34 -9.63 -24.12
CA THR A 49 11.13 -8.79 -24.24
C THR A 49 9.83 -9.60 -24.20
N ASN A 50 9.93 -10.93 -24.28
CA ASN A 50 8.78 -11.83 -24.12
C ASN A 50 8.59 -12.20 -22.64
N PRO A 51 7.41 -11.92 -22.04
CA PRO A 51 7.09 -12.29 -20.66
C PRO A 51 7.34 -13.76 -20.30
N SER A 52 7.17 -14.70 -21.25
CA SER A 52 7.40 -16.12 -21.01
C SER A 52 8.87 -16.48 -20.71
N SER A 53 9.80 -15.55 -20.94
CA SER A 53 11.24 -15.74 -20.75
C SER A 53 11.71 -15.53 -19.30
N TYR A 54 10.79 -15.09 -18.44
CA TYR A 54 11.01 -14.78 -17.03
C TYR A 54 10.46 -15.89 -16.14
N ASN A 55 11.15 -17.02 -16.12
CA ASN A 55 10.91 -18.13 -15.19
C ASN A 55 11.62 -17.87 -13.85
N LYS A 56 11.40 -18.74 -12.85
CA LYS A 56 11.99 -18.61 -11.51
C LYS A 56 13.50 -18.41 -11.46
N ASP A 57 14.24 -19.03 -12.39
CA ASP A 57 15.71 -19.06 -12.37
C ASP A 57 16.31 -17.76 -12.96
N TYR A 58 15.46 -16.87 -13.49
CA TYR A 58 15.91 -15.62 -14.06
C TYR A 58 15.93 -14.48 -13.04
N THR A 59 17.14 -14.08 -12.67
CA THR A 59 17.42 -12.91 -11.86
C THR A 59 17.11 -11.62 -12.63
N HIS A 60 16.09 -10.88 -12.20
CA HIS A 60 15.66 -9.63 -12.84
C HIS A 60 15.83 -8.39 -11.94
N TYR A 61 16.14 -8.55 -10.66
CA TYR A 61 16.40 -7.43 -9.74
C TYR A 61 17.75 -6.73 -9.98
N ASN A 62 18.63 -7.30 -10.83
CA ASN A 62 19.87 -6.65 -11.28
C ASN A 62 19.68 -5.83 -12.57
N LEU A 63 18.47 -5.81 -13.14
CA LEU A 63 18.18 -5.04 -14.35
C LEU A 63 17.97 -3.57 -13.98
N ASP A 64 18.32 -2.68 -14.90
CA ASP A 64 18.15 -1.21 -14.77
C ASP A 64 16.69 -0.78 -14.54
N GLY A 65 15.71 -1.66 -14.80
CA GLY A 65 14.30 -1.43 -14.51
C GLY A 65 13.85 -1.82 -13.09
N PHE A 66 14.77 -2.21 -12.20
CA PHE A 66 14.40 -2.65 -10.85
C PHE A 66 13.80 -1.49 -10.05
N LEU A 67 12.56 -1.65 -9.61
CA LEU A 67 11.83 -0.64 -8.84
C LEU A 67 12.17 -0.70 -7.35
N GLY A 68 12.84 -1.75 -6.91
CA GLY A 68 13.04 -2.07 -5.51
C GLY A 68 12.07 -3.14 -5.03
N ARG A 69 11.91 -3.18 -3.72
CA ARG A 69 11.16 -4.18 -2.99
C ARG A 69 9.90 -3.56 -2.41
N PHE A 70 8.79 -4.25 -2.57
CA PHE A 70 7.55 -3.94 -1.87
C PHE A 70 7.42 -4.94 -0.72
N THR A 71 7.51 -4.41 0.49
CA THR A 71 7.54 -5.20 1.73
C THR A 71 6.12 -5.30 2.27
N TYR A 72 5.59 -6.53 2.29
CA TYR A 72 4.25 -6.86 2.72
C TYR A 72 4.23 -7.45 4.13
N GLN A 73 3.25 -7.04 4.93
CA GLN A 73 2.80 -7.75 6.13
C GLN A 73 1.28 -7.90 6.08
N GLY A 74 0.76 -9.01 6.57
CA GLY A 74 -0.65 -9.36 6.54
C GLY A 74 -0.85 -10.86 6.35
N GLU A 75 -2.11 -11.22 6.09
CA GLU A 75 -2.53 -12.60 5.91
C GLU A 75 -2.01 -13.20 4.60
N GLN A 76 -1.96 -14.53 4.52
CA GLN A 76 -1.74 -15.23 3.26
C GLN A 76 -2.96 -15.11 2.34
N ASP A 77 -2.79 -15.50 1.07
CA ASP A 77 -3.85 -15.57 0.05
C ASP A 77 -4.50 -14.21 -0.30
N VAL A 78 -3.94 -13.11 0.20
CA VAL A 78 -4.33 -11.76 -0.23
C VAL A 78 -3.95 -11.57 -1.70
N VAL A 79 -4.92 -11.11 -2.50
CA VAL A 79 -4.74 -10.83 -3.92
C VAL A 79 -4.42 -9.35 -4.10
N LEU A 80 -3.22 -9.06 -4.59
CA LEU A 80 -2.82 -7.73 -5.03
C LEU A 80 -3.12 -7.59 -6.52
N THR A 81 -3.94 -6.61 -6.88
CA THR A 81 -4.34 -6.32 -8.26
C THR A 81 -3.63 -5.07 -8.76
N PHE A 82 -2.98 -5.17 -9.91
CA PHE A 82 -2.24 -4.08 -10.54
C PHE A 82 -3.12 -3.38 -11.57
N ILE A 83 -3.45 -2.11 -11.35
CA ILE A 83 -4.32 -1.34 -12.24
C ILE A 83 -3.51 -0.21 -12.86
N ALA A 84 -3.48 -0.15 -14.19
CA ALA A 84 -2.84 0.96 -14.89
C ALA A 84 -3.64 2.26 -14.68
N GLU A 85 -2.93 3.36 -14.41
CA GLU A 85 -3.51 4.69 -14.20
C GLU A 85 -3.03 5.68 -15.26
N TYR A 86 -3.61 6.88 -15.28
CA TYR A 86 -3.24 7.92 -16.23
C TYR A 86 -1.80 8.42 -16.02
N PRO A 87 -1.10 8.85 -17.08
CA PRO A 87 -1.58 9.02 -18.45
C PRO A 87 -1.53 7.75 -19.31
N MET A 88 -2.62 7.51 -20.05
CA MET A 88 -2.71 6.46 -21.06
C MET A 88 -2.32 6.99 -22.45
N PRO A 89 -1.67 6.18 -23.30
CA PRO A 89 -1.40 6.59 -24.67
C PRO A 89 -2.70 6.75 -25.46
N SER A 90 -2.81 7.80 -26.27
CA SER A 90 -4.02 8.09 -27.06
C SER A 90 -4.20 7.18 -28.28
N ASN A 91 -3.11 6.56 -28.74
CA ASN A 91 -3.05 5.75 -29.97
C ASN A 91 -2.58 4.30 -29.71
N SER A 92 -2.61 3.82 -28.46
CA SER A 92 -2.17 2.46 -28.16
C SER A 92 -3.09 1.43 -28.81
N THR A 93 -2.52 0.61 -29.69
CA THR A 93 -3.22 -0.52 -30.33
C THR A 93 -3.11 -1.82 -29.52
N GLN A 94 -2.38 -1.80 -28.39
CA GLN A 94 -2.17 -2.95 -27.53
C GLN A 94 -2.59 -2.63 -26.10
N ALA A 95 -3.91 -2.67 -25.87
CA ALA A 95 -4.53 -2.39 -24.58
C ALA A 95 -4.09 -3.34 -23.45
N GLN A 96 -3.41 -4.44 -23.78
CA GLN A 96 -2.96 -5.45 -22.82
C GLN A 96 -1.65 -5.11 -22.11
N TYR A 97 -0.94 -4.03 -22.47
CA TYR A 97 0.33 -3.69 -21.81
C TYR A 97 0.26 -2.39 -21.02
N PHE A 98 1.09 -2.30 -19.98
CA PHE A 98 1.43 -1.03 -19.35
C PHE A 98 2.30 -0.19 -20.27
N ASN A 99 2.28 1.13 -20.08
CA ASN A 99 2.99 2.06 -20.95
C ASN A 99 3.55 3.24 -20.16
N PHE A 100 4.84 3.53 -20.38
CA PHE A 100 5.35 4.87 -20.19
C PHE A 100 4.81 5.77 -21.30
N THR A 101 4.09 6.82 -20.95
CA THR A 101 3.57 7.80 -21.92
C THR A 101 4.39 9.08 -21.83
N LYS A 102 4.73 9.68 -22.97
CA LYS A 102 5.51 10.92 -23.00
C LYS A 102 4.67 12.06 -22.42
N VAL A 103 5.29 12.89 -21.58
CA VAL A 103 4.58 13.91 -20.79
C VAL A 103 3.88 14.96 -21.66
N ASP A 104 4.46 15.32 -22.80
CA ASP A 104 3.99 16.36 -23.72
C ASP A 104 3.34 15.83 -25.00
N ASP A 105 3.31 14.50 -25.22
CA ASP A 105 2.74 13.88 -26.43
C ASP A 105 2.23 12.46 -26.13
N SER A 106 0.92 12.34 -25.90
CA SER A 106 0.26 11.06 -25.58
C SER A 106 0.30 10.03 -26.72
N GLU A 107 0.68 10.40 -27.94
CA GLU A 107 0.88 9.46 -29.05
C GLU A 107 2.23 8.73 -28.97
N ARG A 108 3.12 9.18 -28.08
CA ARG A 108 4.45 8.62 -27.87
C ARG A 108 4.47 7.85 -26.57
N TYR A 109 4.70 6.56 -26.68
CA TYR A 109 4.74 5.70 -25.52
C TYR A 109 5.75 4.57 -25.68
N ARG A 110 6.21 4.07 -24.55
CA ARG A 110 7.04 2.86 -24.43
C ARG A 110 6.27 1.81 -23.67
N ARG A 111 6.04 0.67 -24.33
CA ARG A 111 5.43 -0.50 -23.72
C ARG A 111 6.34 -1.12 -22.67
N ILE A 112 5.73 -1.52 -21.56
CA ILE A 112 6.37 -2.23 -20.47
C ILE A 112 5.46 -3.34 -19.93
N PHE A 113 6.06 -4.24 -19.17
CA PHE A 113 5.36 -5.12 -18.23
C PHE A 113 6.22 -5.26 -16.97
N PHE A 114 5.65 -5.76 -15.89
CA PHE A 114 6.40 -6.01 -14.66
C PHE A 114 6.66 -7.50 -14.47
N VAL A 115 7.79 -7.81 -13.87
CA VAL A 115 8.13 -9.15 -13.39
C VAL A 115 8.38 -9.04 -11.91
N THR A 116 7.82 -9.99 -11.16
CA THR A 116 7.96 -10.02 -9.70
C THR A 116 8.54 -11.34 -9.20
N THR A 117 9.50 -11.26 -8.29
CA THR A 117 9.89 -12.38 -7.41
C THR A 117 9.33 -12.14 -6.02
N VAL A 118 8.78 -13.18 -5.40
CA VAL A 118 8.31 -13.14 -4.02
C VAL A 118 9.22 -13.98 -3.13
N LYS A 119 9.71 -13.38 -2.04
CA LYS A 119 10.57 -14.03 -1.03
C LYS A 119 10.02 -13.75 0.37
N GLY A 120 10.41 -14.57 1.35
CA GLY A 120 10.09 -14.31 2.77
C GLY A 120 11.33 -13.85 3.54
N GLU A 121 11.18 -12.89 4.44
CA GLU A 121 12.18 -12.60 5.48
C GLU A 121 11.83 -13.35 6.74
N ARG A 122 12.81 -14.06 7.29
CA ARG A 122 12.63 -14.80 8.54
C ARG A 122 12.62 -13.84 9.73
N HIS A 123 12.06 -14.26 10.86
CA HIS A 123 12.01 -13.44 12.08
C HIS A 123 13.39 -13.15 12.68
N ASN A 124 14.42 -13.94 12.33
CA ASN A 124 15.81 -13.64 12.67
C ASN A 124 16.49 -12.61 11.75
N GLY A 125 15.79 -12.06 10.76
CA GLY A 125 16.32 -11.09 9.78
C GLY A 125 17.07 -11.70 8.60
N ASN A 126 17.18 -13.04 8.53
CA ASN A 126 17.81 -13.69 7.39
C ASN A 126 16.83 -13.80 6.21
N GLU A 127 17.39 -13.75 5.01
CA GLU A 127 16.67 -14.04 3.77
C GLU A 127 16.14 -15.49 3.79
N GLY A 128 14.86 -15.63 3.49
CA GLY A 128 14.16 -16.90 3.29
C GLY A 128 14.12 -17.33 1.83
N PRO A 129 13.42 -18.43 1.52
CA PRO A 129 13.33 -18.94 0.16
C PRO A 129 12.45 -18.06 -0.74
N ILE A 130 12.57 -18.27 -2.07
CA ILE A 130 11.56 -17.82 -3.03
C ILE A 130 10.25 -18.59 -2.74
N LEU A 131 9.16 -17.85 -2.58
CA LEU A 131 7.86 -18.37 -2.13
C LEU A 131 6.92 -18.76 -3.27
N ILE A 132 7.31 -18.51 -4.52
CA ILE A 132 6.53 -18.77 -5.73
C ILE A 132 7.27 -19.75 -6.64
N THR A 133 6.51 -20.58 -7.37
CA THR A 133 7.09 -21.59 -8.28
C THR A 133 7.77 -20.96 -9.49
N ASP A 134 7.22 -19.86 -10.00
CA ASP A 134 7.74 -19.06 -11.11
C ASP A 134 7.54 -17.59 -10.82
N ASN A 135 8.41 -16.74 -11.37
CA ASN A 135 8.19 -15.30 -11.34
C ASN A 135 6.80 -14.98 -11.92
N VAL A 136 6.09 -14.07 -11.25
CA VAL A 136 4.80 -13.58 -11.72
C VAL A 136 5.04 -12.46 -12.73
N LYS A 137 4.29 -12.48 -13.82
CA LYS A 137 4.36 -11.47 -14.89
C LYS A 137 3.07 -10.66 -14.82
N ILE A 138 3.19 -9.36 -14.62
CA ILE A 138 2.08 -8.41 -14.61
C ILE A 138 2.15 -7.67 -15.95
N ILE A 139 1.40 -8.17 -16.92
CA ILE A 139 1.42 -7.75 -18.31
C ILE A 139 0.36 -6.67 -18.54
N SER A 140 -0.86 -6.91 -18.04
CA SER A 140 -2.04 -6.08 -18.28
C SER A 140 -2.55 -5.41 -17.00
N SER A 141 -3.27 -4.31 -17.17
CA SER A 141 -4.12 -3.76 -16.11
C SER A 141 -5.16 -4.81 -15.70
N GLY A 142 -5.26 -5.09 -14.40
CA GLY A 142 -6.09 -6.15 -13.82
C GLY A 142 -5.33 -7.43 -13.50
N ASP A 143 -4.07 -7.57 -13.93
CA ASP A 143 -3.24 -8.72 -13.55
C ASP A 143 -2.96 -8.71 -12.04
N THR A 144 -2.81 -9.90 -11.47
CA THR A 144 -2.78 -10.10 -10.02
C THR A 144 -1.55 -10.85 -9.53
N LEU A 145 -1.16 -10.58 -8.28
CA LEU A 145 -0.22 -11.37 -7.50
C LEU A 145 -0.92 -11.85 -6.23
N THR A 146 -0.98 -13.16 -6.00
CA THR A 146 -1.45 -13.73 -4.74
C THR A 146 -0.29 -13.88 -3.77
N ILE A 147 -0.44 -13.37 -2.54
CA ILE A 147 0.55 -13.52 -1.48
C ILE A 147 0.57 -14.98 -1.00
N PRO A 148 1.68 -15.71 -1.18
CA PRO A 148 1.71 -17.16 -0.97
C PRO A 148 1.75 -17.57 0.51
N GLN A 149 2.23 -16.69 1.40
CA GLN A 149 2.41 -16.94 2.82
C GLN A 149 2.21 -15.64 3.60
N GLY A 150 1.64 -15.74 4.81
CA GLY A 150 1.46 -14.58 5.68
C GLY A 150 2.78 -14.07 6.24
N ALA A 151 2.78 -12.81 6.65
CA ALA A 151 3.93 -12.20 7.31
C ALA A 151 3.50 -11.17 8.34
N GLY A 152 4.27 -11.07 9.43
CA GLY A 152 4.02 -10.09 10.47
C GLY A 152 4.61 -10.50 11.82
N SER A 153 4.82 -9.53 12.70
CA SER A 153 5.46 -9.74 14.00
C SER A 153 4.52 -10.28 15.10
N GLU A 154 3.28 -10.62 14.74
CA GLU A 154 2.25 -11.09 15.66
C GLU A 154 2.66 -12.37 16.36
N LEU A 155 2.41 -12.39 17.66
CA LEU A 155 2.67 -13.56 18.49
C LEU A 155 1.40 -14.41 18.62
N LEU A 156 1.58 -15.71 18.65
CA LEU A 156 0.54 -16.69 18.91
C LEU A 156 0.20 -16.65 20.40
N GLU A 157 -1.08 -16.52 20.74
CA GLU A 157 -1.56 -16.36 22.13
C GLU A 157 -1.23 -17.57 23.04
N SER A 158 -0.97 -18.75 22.47
CA SER A 158 -0.60 -19.96 23.21
C SER A 158 0.19 -20.93 22.34
N PRO A 159 1.52 -20.78 22.25
CA PRO A 159 2.38 -21.59 21.37
C PRO A 159 2.68 -23.00 21.88
N SER A 160 2.00 -23.46 22.93
CA SER A 160 2.38 -24.66 23.68
C SER A 160 1.56 -25.93 23.38
N SER A 161 0.64 -25.90 22.42
CA SER A 161 -0.22 -27.06 22.12
C SER A 161 0.06 -27.64 20.72
N PRO A 162 0.05 -28.97 20.55
CA PRO A 162 0.08 -29.60 19.22
C PRO A 162 -1.15 -29.27 18.36
N THR A 163 -2.20 -28.68 18.93
CA THR A 163 -3.40 -28.20 18.20
C THR A 163 -3.34 -26.73 17.82
N ASN A 164 -2.29 -26.00 18.22
CA ASN A 164 -2.10 -24.59 17.92
C ASN A 164 -0.64 -24.36 17.52
N LEU A 165 -0.33 -24.68 16.27
CA LEU A 165 1.02 -24.57 15.74
C LEU A 165 1.36 -23.11 15.48
N GLY A 166 2.57 -22.71 15.86
CA GLY A 166 3.16 -21.43 15.51
C GLY A 166 4.46 -21.62 14.74
N TYR A 167 5.15 -20.51 14.51
CA TYR A 167 6.42 -20.48 13.80
C TYR A 167 7.55 -20.01 14.70
N ASN A 168 8.75 -20.54 14.48
CA ASN A 168 9.96 -20.11 15.17
C ASN A 168 10.70 -19.01 14.39
N LEU A 169 11.86 -18.60 14.91
CA LEU A 169 12.71 -17.59 14.29
C LEU A 169 13.19 -17.92 12.86
N ASN A 170 13.22 -19.21 12.51
CA ASN A 170 13.70 -19.73 11.23
C ASN A 170 12.56 -20.05 10.24
N SER A 171 11.32 -19.72 10.58
CA SER A 171 10.11 -20.04 9.81
C SER A 171 9.70 -21.51 9.84
N ASP A 172 10.25 -22.32 10.75
CA ASP A 172 9.78 -23.70 10.93
C ASP A 172 8.48 -23.70 11.73
N GLN A 173 7.51 -24.51 11.30
CA GLN A 173 6.25 -24.70 12.00
C GLN A 173 6.40 -25.75 13.11
N GLY A 174 5.79 -25.49 14.27
CA GLY A 174 5.83 -26.42 15.39
C GLY A 174 5.08 -25.90 16.61
N PHE A 175 5.37 -26.49 17.76
CA PHE A 175 4.83 -26.11 19.06
C PHE A 175 5.94 -26.10 20.11
N GLY A 176 5.74 -25.33 21.16
CA GLY A 176 6.70 -25.11 22.23
C GLY A 176 7.11 -23.64 22.35
N PRO A 177 7.95 -23.31 23.35
CA PRO A 177 8.26 -21.92 23.73
C PRO A 177 8.99 -21.11 22.65
N THR A 178 9.51 -21.76 21.61
CA THR A 178 10.21 -21.10 20.49
C THR A 178 9.30 -20.81 19.30
N TYR A 179 8.10 -21.39 19.23
CA TYR A 179 7.18 -21.29 18.08
C TYR A 179 6.12 -20.22 18.32
N ILE A 180 6.60 -19.01 18.62
CA ILE A 180 5.77 -17.92 19.15
C ILE A 180 5.11 -17.06 18.08
N TYR A 181 5.49 -17.16 16.80
CA TYR A 181 4.98 -16.28 15.76
C TYR A 181 3.73 -16.86 15.10
N LYS A 182 2.75 -16.00 14.80
CA LYS A 182 1.54 -16.36 14.05
C LYS A 182 1.88 -16.73 12.60
N TYR A 183 2.84 -16.03 12.00
CA TYR A 183 3.23 -16.21 10.60
C TYR A 183 4.66 -16.74 10.45
N PRO A 184 4.95 -17.47 9.35
CA PRO A 184 6.30 -17.97 9.09
C PRO A 184 7.33 -16.86 8.90
N TYR A 185 6.92 -15.73 8.33
CA TYR A 185 7.83 -14.64 7.96
C TYR A 185 7.53 -13.37 8.74
N LYS A 186 8.55 -12.54 8.91
CA LYS A 186 8.42 -11.17 9.43
C LYS A 186 7.88 -10.23 8.35
N TYR A 187 8.36 -10.43 7.12
CA TYR A 187 7.97 -9.71 5.93
C TYR A 187 7.89 -10.65 4.73
N VAL A 188 6.97 -10.40 3.80
CA VAL A 188 7.06 -10.91 2.43
C VAL A 188 7.63 -9.81 1.55
N TRP A 189 8.67 -10.12 0.79
CA TRP A 189 9.29 -9.23 -0.18
C TRP A 189 8.72 -9.50 -1.55
N ILE A 190 8.34 -8.43 -2.24
CA ILE A 190 7.92 -8.47 -3.64
C ILE A 190 8.90 -7.58 -4.40
N ASP A 191 9.95 -8.20 -4.94
CA ASP A 191 10.91 -7.51 -5.80
C ASP A 191 10.23 -7.28 -7.15
N ILE A 192 10.12 -6.03 -7.60
CA ILE A 192 9.43 -5.66 -8.86
C ILE A 192 10.44 -5.04 -9.83
N THR A 193 10.48 -5.54 -11.06
CA THR A 193 11.27 -4.95 -12.15
C THR A 193 10.38 -4.62 -13.34
N VAL A 194 10.55 -3.41 -13.88
CA VAL A 194 10.02 -2.98 -15.17
C VAL A 194 10.83 -3.62 -16.29
N ILE A 195 10.15 -4.29 -17.20
CA ILE A 195 10.73 -4.80 -18.44
C ILE A 195 10.25 -3.95 -19.60
N ARG A 196 11.19 -3.36 -20.33
CA ARG A 196 10.95 -2.53 -21.52
C ARG A 196 10.92 -3.43 -22.74
N ASP A 197 9.73 -3.65 -23.29
CA ASP A 197 9.54 -4.39 -24.54
C ASP A 197 10.19 -3.64 -25.71
N THR A 198 10.50 -4.33 -26.80
CA THR A 198 11.21 -3.82 -27.97
C THR A 198 10.50 -2.61 -28.61
N GLU A 199 11.21 -1.50 -28.77
CA GLU A 199 10.78 -0.44 -29.69
C GLU A 199 11.32 -0.70 -31.09
N ASN A 200 10.43 -0.60 -32.09
CA ASN A 200 10.84 -0.62 -33.49
C ASN A 200 11.41 0.74 -33.98
N ASN A 201 11.37 1.80 -33.15
CA ASN A 201 11.65 3.18 -33.58
C ASN A 201 12.81 3.86 -32.81
N ILE A 202 13.93 3.15 -32.63
CA ILE A 202 15.10 3.60 -31.84
C ILE A 202 15.70 4.94 -32.33
N ASN A 203 15.51 5.30 -33.61
CA ASN A 203 16.17 6.45 -34.25
C ASN A 203 15.30 7.70 -34.43
N ASN A 204 14.07 7.74 -33.91
CA ASN A 204 13.20 8.91 -34.09
C ASN A 204 13.34 9.91 -32.93
N ASN A 205 13.88 11.10 -33.23
CA ASN A 205 14.06 12.19 -32.27
C ASN A 205 12.74 12.70 -31.66
N SER A 206 11.59 12.48 -32.30
CA SER A 206 10.29 12.88 -31.75
C SER A 206 9.93 12.16 -30.44
N TYR A 207 10.62 11.06 -30.13
CA TYR A 207 10.44 10.31 -28.89
C TYR A 207 11.35 10.81 -27.76
N ASN A 208 12.28 11.73 -28.00
CA ASN A 208 13.16 12.24 -26.95
C ASN A 208 12.35 13.07 -25.94
N GLY A 209 12.67 12.93 -24.65
CA GLY A 209 12.00 13.66 -23.58
C GLY A 209 11.63 12.79 -22.38
N SER A 210 10.75 13.34 -21.55
CA SER A 210 10.30 12.75 -20.28
C SER A 210 9.05 11.90 -20.47
N TYR A 211 8.99 10.80 -19.74
CA TYR A 211 7.89 9.85 -19.76
C TYR A 211 7.44 9.56 -18.33
N THR A 212 6.16 9.22 -18.18
CA THR A 212 5.59 8.84 -16.89
C THR A 212 4.69 7.62 -17.06
N HIS A 213 4.61 6.84 -15.99
CA HIS A 213 3.67 5.75 -15.87
C HIS A 213 3.16 5.72 -14.44
N ALA A 214 1.84 5.65 -14.25
CA ALA A 214 1.24 5.43 -12.95
C ALA A 214 0.46 4.12 -12.96
N PHE A 215 0.49 3.43 -11.82
CA PHE A 215 -0.35 2.26 -11.57
C PHE A 215 -0.67 2.16 -10.09
N SER A 216 -1.79 1.54 -9.75
CA SER A 216 -2.11 1.18 -8.38
C SER A 216 -1.95 -0.31 -8.12
N ILE A 217 -1.60 -0.63 -6.88
CA ILE A 217 -1.60 -1.97 -6.30
C ILE A 217 -2.70 -1.98 -5.24
N ASN A 218 -3.78 -2.71 -5.51
CA ASN A 218 -4.95 -2.76 -4.62
C ASN A 218 -5.13 -4.18 -4.08
N GLY A 219 -5.33 -4.30 -2.77
CA GLY A 219 -5.61 -5.56 -2.08
C GLY A 219 -6.56 -5.34 -0.93
N GLU A 220 -6.90 -6.40 -0.21
CA GLU A 220 -7.75 -6.24 0.97
C GLU A 220 -7.06 -5.33 2.00
N GLY A 221 -7.68 -4.18 2.29
CA GLY A 221 -7.14 -3.21 3.23
C GLY A 221 -5.91 -2.45 2.75
N ILE A 222 -5.48 -2.60 1.49
CA ILE A 222 -4.35 -1.86 0.89
C ILE A 222 -4.83 -1.16 -0.38
N SER A 223 -4.58 0.14 -0.48
CA SER A 223 -4.65 0.87 -1.75
C SER A 223 -3.38 1.68 -1.91
N SER A 224 -2.53 1.28 -2.85
CA SER A 224 -1.26 1.95 -3.12
C SER A 224 -1.21 2.48 -4.54
N GLN A 225 -0.62 3.66 -4.72
CA GLN A 225 -0.32 4.27 -6.00
C GLN A 225 1.20 4.35 -6.17
N VAL A 226 1.69 3.90 -7.32
CA VAL A 226 3.08 4.01 -7.74
C VAL A 226 3.12 4.92 -8.97
N ASN A 227 3.86 6.01 -8.88
CA ASN A 227 4.14 6.88 -10.01
C ASN A 227 5.62 6.76 -10.39
N LEU A 228 5.86 6.43 -11.65
CA LEU A 228 7.18 6.23 -12.23
C LEU A 228 7.53 7.35 -13.19
N SER A 229 8.79 7.77 -13.17
CA SER A 229 9.35 8.64 -14.21
C SER A 229 10.46 7.96 -14.98
N GLY A 230 10.46 8.19 -16.28
CA GLY A 230 11.47 7.71 -17.20
C GLY A 230 11.87 8.77 -18.20
N TYR A 231 12.92 8.48 -18.96
CA TYR A 231 13.42 9.39 -19.97
C TYR A 231 13.93 8.66 -21.20
N ARG A 232 13.93 9.39 -22.32
CA ARG A 232 14.65 9.03 -23.53
C ARG A 232 15.67 10.12 -23.86
N THR A 233 16.94 9.73 -23.96
CA THR A 233 18.15 10.53 -24.27
C THR A 233 18.62 11.53 -23.22
N SER A 234 17.74 12.28 -22.56
CA SER A 234 18.13 13.25 -21.53
C SER A 234 17.43 12.95 -20.23
N GLN A 235 18.19 12.62 -19.19
CA GLN A 235 17.63 12.37 -17.86
C GLN A 235 17.02 13.65 -17.31
N SER A 236 15.71 13.61 -17.06
CA SER A 236 15.01 14.57 -16.22
C SER A 236 14.42 13.82 -15.05
N ASN A 237 14.58 14.35 -13.84
CA ASN A 237 13.82 13.86 -12.69
C ASN A 237 12.36 14.29 -12.91
N GLY A 238 11.51 13.35 -13.34
CA GLY A 238 10.07 13.56 -13.39
C GLY A 238 9.44 13.33 -12.02
N ILE A 239 8.11 13.44 -11.96
CA ILE A 239 7.36 13.12 -10.74
C ILE A 239 7.36 11.61 -10.54
N SER A 240 7.82 11.15 -9.38
CA SER A 240 7.90 9.73 -9.02
C SER A 240 7.73 9.54 -7.52
N TYR A 241 6.83 8.65 -7.12
CA TYR A 241 6.54 8.40 -5.71
C TYR A 241 5.80 7.09 -5.51
N PHE A 242 5.76 6.65 -4.25
CA PHE A 242 4.88 5.62 -3.74
C PHE A 242 3.97 6.23 -2.68
N LEU A 243 2.67 6.07 -2.85
CA LEU A 243 1.65 6.43 -1.86
C LEU A 243 0.91 5.16 -1.47
N THR A 244 0.64 4.95 -0.19
CA THR A 244 -0.22 3.86 0.27
C THR A 244 -1.16 4.33 1.36
N VAL A 245 -2.40 3.83 1.31
CA VAL A 245 -3.40 3.94 2.36
C VAL A 245 -3.78 2.53 2.79
N GLU A 246 -3.63 2.26 4.07
CA GLU A 246 -3.82 0.95 4.67
C GLU A 246 -4.95 1.00 5.70
N ARG A 247 -5.84 0.00 5.72
CA ARG A 247 -7.02 -0.06 6.59
C ARG A 247 -6.70 -0.72 7.93
N THR A 248 -6.62 0.08 9.00
CA THR A 248 -6.30 -0.41 10.35
C THR A 248 -7.50 -0.90 11.15
N CYS A 249 -8.70 -0.87 10.58
CA CYS A 249 -9.94 -1.35 11.18
C CYS A 249 -10.52 -2.56 10.41
N PRO A 250 -11.47 -3.31 10.99
CA PRO A 250 -12.24 -4.31 10.26
C PRO A 250 -13.03 -3.68 9.10
N GLU A 251 -13.46 -4.50 8.15
CA GLU A 251 -14.36 -4.07 7.06
C GLU A 251 -15.68 -3.52 7.59
N PHE A 252 -16.23 -4.16 8.62
CA PHE A 252 -17.47 -3.77 9.27
C PHE A 252 -17.20 -3.32 10.69
N ILE A 253 -17.51 -2.05 10.98
CA ILE A 253 -17.35 -1.48 12.32
C ILE A 253 -18.74 -1.38 12.97
N PRO A 254 -19.01 -2.12 14.05
CA PRO A 254 -20.25 -1.94 14.80
C PRO A 254 -20.35 -0.51 15.33
N PHE A 255 -21.53 0.12 15.22
CA PHE A 255 -21.73 1.47 15.75
C PHE A 255 -21.38 1.58 17.25
N SER A 256 -21.63 0.52 18.02
CA SER A 256 -21.25 0.43 19.44
C SER A 256 -19.75 0.54 19.69
N ALA A 257 -18.91 0.21 18.72
CA ALA A 257 -17.46 0.42 18.79
C ALA A 257 -17.11 1.90 18.56
N LEU A 258 -17.89 2.65 17.77
CA LEU A 258 -17.60 4.04 17.42
C LEU A 258 -18.11 5.08 18.44
N VAL A 259 -19.24 4.81 19.12
CA VAL A 259 -19.93 5.78 19.99
C VAL A 259 -19.08 6.34 21.14
N GLY A 260 -18.03 5.62 21.55
CA GLY A 260 -17.13 6.07 22.60
C GLY A 260 -16.10 7.11 22.13
N TYR A 261 -15.91 7.25 20.82
CA TYR A 261 -14.89 8.12 20.22
C TYR A 261 -15.53 9.44 19.80
N THR A 262 -15.44 10.46 20.66
CA THR A 262 -16.19 11.71 20.49
C THR A 262 -15.34 12.98 20.46
N THR A 263 -14.01 12.85 20.54
CA THR A 263 -13.11 14.02 20.57
C THR A 263 -11.87 13.78 19.73
N ILE A 264 -11.17 14.86 19.35
CA ILE A 264 -9.92 14.78 18.57
C ILE A 264 -8.79 14.04 19.32
N GLN A 265 -8.84 13.96 20.65
CA GLN A 265 -7.90 13.16 21.47
C GLN A 265 -8.36 11.71 21.68
N ASN A 266 -9.63 11.39 21.43
CA ASN A 266 -10.22 10.07 21.59
C ASN A 266 -10.90 9.65 20.29
N THR A 267 -10.10 9.08 19.39
CA THR A 267 -10.47 8.74 18.02
C THR A 267 -10.34 7.24 17.75
N TYR A 268 -11.14 6.72 16.82
CA TYR A 268 -11.08 5.35 16.35
C TYR A 268 -10.13 5.26 15.13
N PRO A 269 -9.06 4.45 15.17
CA PRO A 269 -8.15 4.30 14.05
C PRO A 269 -8.86 3.61 12.89
N VAL A 270 -8.71 4.14 11.67
CA VAL A 270 -9.32 3.56 10.45
C VAL A 270 -8.31 3.33 9.35
N GLY A 271 -7.18 4.04 9.37
CA GLY A 271 -6.11 3.74 8.45
C GLY A 271 -4.77 4.34 8.79
N LEU A 272 -3.82 4.07 7.91
CA LEU A 272 -2.48 4.60 7.94
C LEU A 272 -2.13 5.09 6.54
N LEU A 273 -1.55 6.28 6.45
CA LEU A 273 -1.07 6.86 5.20
C LEU A 273 0.46 6.80 5.20
N ARG A 274 1.06 6.40 4.07
CA ARG A 274 2.49 6.63 3.81
C ARG A 274 2.70 7.16 2.40
N TYR A 275 3.52 8.20 2.30
CA TYR A 275 4.12 8.71 1.07
C TYR A 275 5.63 8.52 1.16
N GLN A 276 6.23 8.07 0.06
CA GLN A 276 7.66 7.90 -0.09
C GLN A 276 8.09 8.35 -1.49
N SER A 277 9.14 9.17 -1.58
CA SER A 277 9.81 9.48 -2.84
C SER A 277 11.30 9.70 -2.60
N ALA A 278 12.15 9.32 -3.55
CA ALA A 278 13.58 9.62 -3.49
C ALA A 278 13.89 11.07 -3.88
N ILE A 279 13.00 11.74 -4.61
CA ILE A 279 13.30 13.01 -5.29
C ILE A 279 12.22 14.09 -5.12
N ASN A 280 10.94 13.73 -5.03
CA ASN A 280 9.83 14.68 -5.08
C ASN A 280 9.26 14.95 -3.70
N ASP A 281 9.27 16.23 -3.32
CA ASP A 281 8.46 16.71 -2.21
C ASP A 281 6.99 16.66 -2.60
N ALA A 282 6.10 16.45 -1.63
CA ALA A 282 4.68 16.46 -1.89
C ALA A 282 3.89 17.13 -0.77
N THR A 283 2.70 17.58 -1.14
CA THR A 283 1.62 17.88 -0.21
C THR A 283 0.53 16.84 -0.39
N VAL A 284 0.16 16.17 0.70
CA VAL A 284 -0.94 15.21 0.73
C VAL A 284 -2.14 15.84 1.42
N SER A 285 -3.31 15.74 0.79
CA SER A 285 -4.54 16.36 1.27
C SER A 285 -5.70 15.39 1.38
N PHE A 286 -6.60 15.63 2.34
CA PHE A 286 -7.76 14.78 2.62
C PHE A 286 -9.08 15.49 2.30
N TYR A 287 -9.99 14.79 1.63
CA TYR A 287 -11.30 15.34 1.23
C TYR A 287 -12.42 14.30 1.35
N SER A 288 -13.65 14.78 1.47
CA SER A 288 -14.86 13.95 1.51
C SER A 288 -15.47 13.68 0.14
N ASN A 289 -14.91 14.27 -0.93
CA ASN A 289 -15.36 14.06 -2.31
C ASN A 289 -14.21 13.82 -3.29
N SER A 290 -14.52 13.18 -4.42
CA SER A 290 -13.57 12.86 -5.48
C SER A 290 -13.06 14.07 -6.27
N ASN A 291 -13.63 15.25 -6.05
CA ASN A 291 -13.20 16.50 -6.68
C ASN A 291 -12.13 17.23 -5.86
N GLY A 292 -11.83 16.77 -4.64
CA GLY A 292 -10.81 17.39 -3.79
C GLY A 292 -11.21 18.77 -3.27
N THR A 293 -12.50 18.98 -2.97
CA THR A 293 -13.02 20.29 -2.52
C THR A 293 -13.81 20.24 -1.22
N GLY A 294 -14.38 19.08 -0.86
CA GLY A 294 -15.21 18.92 0.34
C GLY A 294 -14.40 18.44 1.54
N THR A 295 -14.70 18.97 2.73
CA THR A 295 -14.15 18.48 4.01
C THR A 295 -15.24 18.07 5.00
N ASP A 296 -16.50 18.00 4.54
CA ASP A 296 -17.64 17.55 5.33
C ASP A 296 -17.80 16.04 5.16
N PHE A 297 -17.36 15.27 6.14
CA PHE A 297 -17.36 13.82 6.11
C PHE A 297 -18.64 13.23 6.68
N LYS A 298 -19.25 12.31 5.93
CA LYS A 298 -20.55 11.71 6.26
C LYS A 298 -20.55 10.23 5.93
N PHE A 299 -21.00 9.41 6.87
CA PHE A 299 -21.46 8.06 6.57
C PHE A 299 -22.81 8.15 5.87
N ILE A 300 -23.00 7.44 4.78
CA ILE A 300 -24.23 7.46 3.98
C ILE A 300 -24.75 6.03 3.84
N ASN A 301 -26.05 5.81 4.08
CA ASN A 301 -26.69 4.53 3.80
C ASN A 301 -27.36 4.50 2.42
N SER A 302 -27.87 3.34 2.01
CA SER A 302 -28.57 3.15 0.73
C SER A 302 -29.83 4.01 0.56
N GLN A 303 -30.37 4.59 1.64
CA GLN A 303 -31.53 5.48 1.63
C GLN A 303 -31.14 6.97 1.65
N GLY A 304 -29.85 7.29 1.55
CA GLY A 304 -29.33 8.66 1.60
C GLY A 304 -29.37 9.31 2.98
N ARG A 305 -29.57 8.52 4.05
CA ARG A 305 -29.43 9.02 5.43
C ARG A 305 -27.97 9.15 5.80
N THR A 306 -27.67 10.20 6.55
CA THR A 306 -26.29 10.56 6.86
C THR A 306 -26.00 10.55 8.36
N ILE A 307 -24.78 10.15 8.72
CA ILE A 307 -24.21 10.34 10.06
C ILE A 307 -22.93 11.14 9.88
N ASP A 308 -22.88 12.34 10.47
CA ASP A 308 -21.68 13.16 10.43
C ASP A 308 -20.58 12.53 11.27
N TYR A 309 -19.35 12.64 10.80
CA TYR A 309 -18.15 12.27 11.55
C TYR A 309 -17.01 13.21 11.18
N TYR A 310 -15.93 13.14 11.95
CA TYR A 310 -14.74 13.94 11.72
C TYR A 310 -13.56 13.04 11.43
N VAL A 311 -12.76 13.42 10.43
CA VAL A 311 -11.49 12.78 10.11
C VAL A 311 -10.38 13.52 10.84
N VAL A 312 -9.43 12.76 11.35
CA VAL A 312 -8.25 13.25 12.05
C VAL A 312 -7.02 12.62 11.42
N PHE A 313 -6.01 13.45 11.18
CA PHE A 313 -4.69 12.98 10.77
C PHE A 313 -3.66 13.32 11.85
N LYS A 314 -2.88 12.32 12.24
CA LYS A 314 -1.73 12.50 13.13
C LYS A 314 -0.47 12.06 12.40
N SER A 315 0.27 13.04 11.90
CA SER A 315 1.55 12.81 11.23
C SER A 315 2.58 12.30 12.24
N GLN A 316 3.17 11.15 11.94
CA GLN A 316 4.33 10.57 12.61
C GLN A 316 5.64 11.03 11.95
N VAL A 317 5.59 11.30 10.64
CA VAL A 317 6.70 11.82 9.85
C VAL A 317 6.15 12.87 8.89
N PRO A 318 6.53 14.17 8.99
CA PRO A 318 7.16 14.76 10.17
C PRO A 318 6.28 14.57 11.41
N ASN A 319 6.88 14.40 12.59
CA ASN A 319 6.12 14.17 13.81
C ASN A 319 5.36 15.45 14.20
N ILE A 320 4.02 15.38 14.21
CA ILE A 320 3.15 16.43 14.73
C ILE A 320 2.59 15.95 16.07
N THR A 321 2.91 16.66 17.14
CA THR A 321 2.55 16.28 18.52
C THR A 321 1.05 16.10 18.70
N ASN A 322 0.26 17.04 18.16
CA ASN A 322 -1.18 17.06 18.34
C ASN A 322 -1.89 16.55 17.07
N PRO A 323 -2.87 15.65 17.19
CA PRO A 323 -3.72 15.28 16.06
C PRO A 323 -4.43 16.50 15.47
N ILE A 324 -4.60 16.52 14.15
CA ILE A 324 -5.26 17.61 13.41
C ILE A 324 -6.56 17.10 12.82
N LYS A 325 -7.66 17.77 13.15
CA LYS A 325 -8.97 17.52 12.55
C LYS A 325 -8.96 18.08 11.14
N ILE A 326 -9.36 17.28 10.16
CA ILE A 326 -9.50 17.71 8.78
C ILE A 326 -10.69 18.67 8.66
N ASP A 327 -10.41 19.87 8.17
CA ASP A 327 -11.40 20.90 7.85
C ASP A 327 -10.92 21.75 6.67
N SER A 328 -11.70 22.75 6.25
CA SER A 328 -11.41 23.61 5.10
C SER A 328 -10.09 24.38 5.19
N THR A 329 -9.46 24.44 6.37
CA THR A 329 -8.20 25.15 6.62
C THR A 329 -7.04 24.21 6.97
N HIS A 330 -7.33 23.01 7.46
CA HIS A 330 -6.34 22.04 7.94
C HIS A 330 -6.55 20.68 7.28
N ASN A 331 -6.39 20.60 5.97
CA ASN A 331 -6.59 19.37 5.21
C ASN A 331 -5.35 18.89 4.47
N SER A 332 -4.21 19.58 4.59
CA SER A 332 -3.03 19.37 3.74
C SER A 332 -1.76 19.28 4.58
N PHE A 333 -0.90 18.32 4.24
CA PHE A 333 0.30 17.98 5.00
C PHE A 333 1.49 17.78 4.06
N SER A 334 2.60 18.45 4.35
CA SER A 334 3.79 18.38 3.52
C SER A 334 4.76 17.30 3.98
N THR A 335 5.46 16.71 3.02
CA THR A 335 6.53 15.75 3.27
C THR A 335 7.74 16.40 3.94
N THR A 336 8.58 15.59 4.56
CA THR A 336 9.89 15.98 5.08
C THR A 336 10.98 15.04 4.59
N ASN A 337 12.24 15.48 4.66
CA ASN A 337 13.38 14.62 4.37
C ASN A 337 13.63 13.70 5.57
N ILE A 338 13.74 12.41 5.31
CA ILE A 338 14.16 11.41 6.28
C ILE A 338 15.27 10.52 5.73
N THR A 339 16.02 9.90 6.64
CA THR A 339 16.78 8.70 6.33
C THR A 339 15.85 7.51 6.53
N PHE A 340 15.39 6.91 5.43
CA PHE A 340 14.68 5.64 5.46
C PHE A 340 15.68 4.51 5.65
N THR A 341 15.41 3.63 6.62
CA THR A 341 16.18 2.40 6.83
C THR A 341 15.35 1.23 6.31
N SER A 342 15.91 0.45 5.39
CA SER A 342 15.27 -0.75 4.85
C SER A 342 14.84 -1.66 6.01
N PRO A 343 13.57 -2.09 6.05
CA PRO A 343 13.10 -3.02 7.08
C PRO A 343 13.75 -4.41 6.98
N THR A 344 14.46 -4.68 5.86
CA THR A 344 14.90 -6.01 5.47
C THR A 344 16.41 -6.22 5.64
N TYR A 345 17.23 -5.35 5.05
CA TYR A 345 18.70 -5.45 5.12
C TYR A 345 19.33 -4.23 5.81
N GLY A 346 18.52 -3.28 6.29
CA GLY A 346 18.98 -2.16 7.10
C GLY A 346 19.77 -1.09 6.33
N GLU A 347 19.82 -1.14 5.00
CA GLU A 347 20.44 -0.08 4.21
C GLU A 347 19.66 1.22 4.34
N ASN A 348 20.37 2.33 4.23
CA ASN A 348 19.78 3.65 4.36
C ASN A 348 19.61 4.32 3.00
N ALA A 349 18.48 5.01 2.81
CA ALA A 349 18.22 5.86 1.65
C ALA A 349 17.61 7.19 2.11
N SER A 350 17.99 8.29 1.45
CA SER A 350 17.32 9.57 1.65
C SER A 350 15.95 9.53 0.96
N GLN A 351 14.89 9.88 1.68
CA GLN A 351 13.54 9.92 1.14
C GLN A 351 12.79 11.17 1.60
N LYS A 352 11.95 11.70 0.71
CA LYS A 352 10.82 12.57 1.03
C LYS A 352 9.71 11.68 1.56
N SER A 353 9.24 11.94 2.78
CA SER A 353 8.22 11.10 3.41
C SER A 353 7.16 11.90 4.16
N LEU A 354 5.94 11.39 4.09
CA LEU A 354 4.85 11.72 4.99
C LEU A 354 4.26 10.39 5.49
N GLN A 355 4.20 10.19 6.80
CA GLN A 355 3.54 9.03 7.39
C GLN A 355 2.67 9.49 8.54
N GLY A 356 1.45 8.94 8.66
CA GLY A 356 0.60 9.26 9.79
C GLY A 356 -0.66 8.43 9.88
N ASP A 357 -1.22 8.42 11.08
CA ASP A 357 -2.45 7.71 11.40
C ASP A 357 -3.66 8.51 10.91
N VAL A 358 -4.58 7.81 10.26
CA VAL A 358 -5.91 8.33 9.91
C VAL A 358 -6.91 7.72 10.90
N SER A 359 -7.59 8.59 11.64
CA SER A 359 -8.60 8.18 12.61
C SER A 359 -9.87 9.00 12.45
N ILE A 360 -10.96 8.54 13.06
CA ILE A 360 -12.25 9.22 13.03
C ILE A 360 -12.82 9.37 14.42
N TYR A 361 -13.71 10.34 14.60
CA TYR A 361 -14.56 10.43 15.79
C TYR A 361 -15.93 10.96 15.41
N LEU A 362 -16.92 10.67 16.25
CA LEU A 362 -18.30 11.08 16.07
C LEU A 362 -18.63 12.35 16.87
N PRO A 363 -19.64 13.12 16.47
CA PRO A 363 -20.24 14.14 17.33
C PRO A 363 -20.67 13.56 18.69
N SER A 364 -20.53 14.35 19.75
CA SER A 364 -20.99 13.99 21.09
C SER A 364 -22.52 13.81 21.14
N GLY A 365 -23.00 12.90 21.99
CA GLY A 365 -24.43 12.75 22.27
C GLY A 365 -25.24 11.95 21.23
N LEU A 366 -24.58 11.27 20.31
CA LEU A 366 -25.22 10.32 19.41
C LEU A 366 -25.67 9.07 20.18
N ILE A 367 -26.94 8.70 20.03
CA ILE A 367 -27.50 7.46 20.59
C ILE A 367 -27.94 6.53 19.46
N PRO A 368 -27.99 5.20 19.67
CA PRO A 368 -28.38 4.26 18.60
C PRO A 368 -29.75 4.55 17.97
N SER A 369 -30.68 5.15 18.73
CA SER A 369 -31.99 5.58 18.21
C SER A 369 -31.96 6.86 17.39
N SER A 370 -30.82 7.55 17.31
CA SER A 370 -30.62 8.74 16.45
C SER A 370 -30.60 8.37 14.96
N PHE A 371 -30.47 7.09 14.62
CA PHE A 371 -30.26 6.62 13.27
C PHE A 371 -31.16 5.43 12.92
N ILE A 372 -31.40 5.28 11.63
CA ILE A 372 -32.13 4.12 11.12
C ILE A 372 -31.15 2.92 11.11
N PRO A 373 -31.55 1.75 11.63
CA PRO A 373 -30.73 0.55 11.54
C PRO A 373 -30.34 0.24 10.08
N GLY A 374 -29.05 0.01 9.84
CA GLY A 374 -28.54 -0.33 8.52
C GLY A 374 -27.03 -0.20 8.42
N ALA A 375 -26.50 -0.60 7.26
CA ALA A 375 -25.10 -0.36 6.91
C ALA A 375 -24.96 1.06 6.34
N TYR A 376 -23.91 1.74 6.78
CA TYR A 376 -23.50 3.03 6.24
C TYR A 376 -22.06 2.93 5.77
N SER A 377 -21.71 3.68 4.73
CA SER A 377 -20.36 3.73 4.17
C SER A 377 -19.90 5.16 3.98
N SER A 378 -18.60 5.38 3.98
CA SER A 378 -17.97 6.65 3.62
C SER A 378 -16.67 6.39 2.88
N ILE A 379 -16.22 7.36 2.09
CA ILE A 379 -14.92 7.35 1.42
C ILE A 379 -14.17 8.60 1.85
N ILE A 380 -12.94 8.41 2.32
CA ILE A 380 -11.98 9.49 2.57
C ILE A 380 -11.05 9.51 1.36
N TYR A 381 -11.09 10.59 0.58
CA TYR A 381 -10.25 10.75 -0.59
C TYR A 381 -8.91 11.37 -0.19
N VAL A 382 -7.83 10.82 -0.71
CA VAL A 382 -6.46 11.31 -0.49
C VAL A 382 -5.91 11.80 -1.82
N PHE A 383 -5.38 13.02 -1.83
CA PHE A 383 -4.80 13.65 -3.01
C PHE A 383 -3.32 13.93 -2.77
N VAL A 384 -2.50 13.72 -3.79
CA VAL A 384 -1.07 14.01 -3.74
C VAL A 384 -0.77 15.09 -4.78
N ASN A 385 -0.14 16.16 -4.33
CA ASN A 385 0.47 17.16 -5.20
C ASN A 385 1.99 17.10 -5.03
N ALA A 386 2.65 16.39 -5.94
CA ALA A 386 4.10 16.18 -5.93
C ALA A 386 4.81 17.18 -6.84
N ASN A 387 5.99 17.67 -6.42
CA ASN A 387 6.78 18.70 -7.10
C ASN A 387 8.22 18.25 -7.38
#